data_AF-A0A4Q0J1X0-F1
#
_entry.id   AF-A0A4Q0J1X0-F1
#
_cell.length_a   1.000
_cell.length_b   1.000
_cell.length_c   1.000
_cell.angle_alpha   90.00
_cell.angle_beta   90.00
_cell.angle_gamma   90.00
#
_symmetry.space_group_name_H-M   'P 1'
#
loop_
_entity.id
_entity.type
_entity.pdbx_description
1 polymer ?
#
loop_
_entity_poly.entity_id
_entity_poly.type
_entity_poly.pdbx_seq_one_letter_code
_entity_poly.pdbx_strand_id
1 'polypeptide(L)'
;MNTAVAATTKTHHNHQLITHQPKMQTIRKGSRGGDVATLQHALNLIADGIFGPITNEAVRDFQRSHNLAVDGIVGPKTWAALGIGSSPNPRRIDKIILHCSATPEGEDYTVDQIRQMHLARGFTDIGYHWYITRDGKIHKGRDEAKIGAHTTGQNSYSIGVCYCGGCPPRSVKNWANQGKDTRTAEQRAAIIRLCKELKSRYPSATLHGHNEFANKACPSFIVKNDPDLCAL
;
A
#
# COMPACT_ATOMS: atom_id res chain seq x y z
N MET A 1 55.33 14.12 20.46
CA MET A 1 54.30 14.09 19.40
C MET A 1 53.26 13.06 19.79
N ASN A 2 51.98 13.45 19.70
CA ASN A 2 50.72 12.69 19.89
C ASN A 2 50.44 12.06 21.27
N THR A 3 49.66 12.72 22.13
CA THR A 3 48.17 12.90 22.17
C THR A 3 47.42 11.70 22.73
N ALA A 4 46.95 11.91 23.97
CA ALA A 4 45.88 11.13 24.60
C ALA A 4 44.60 11.25 23.78
N VAL A 5 43.94 10.12 23.53
CA VAL A 5 42.57 10.09 22.99
C VAL A 5 41.64 9.69 24.13
N ALA A 6 40.87 10.68 24.59
CA ALA A 6 39.83 10.53 25.58
C ALA A 6 38.67 9.69 25.03
N ALA A 7 38.18 8.75 25.84
CA ALA A 7 36.94 8.04 25.61
C ALA A 7 35.77 9.00 25.72
N THR A 8 35.06 9.24 24.62
CA THR A 8 33.78 9.96 24.60
C THR A 8 32.63 8.95 24.64
N THR A 9 31.98 8.90 25.80
CA THR A 9 30.65 8.33 26.04
C THR A 9 29.64 8.88 25.03
N LYS A 10 29.07 8.02 24.19
CA LYS A 10 27.90 8.35 23.38
C LYS A 10 26.66 8.27 24.25
N THR A 11 26.12 9.43 24.59
CA THR A 11 24.78 9.60 25.18
C THR A 11 23.73 9.10 24.20
N HIS A 12 23.02 8.03 24.56
CA HIS A 12 21.82 7.58 23.85
C HIS A 12 20.72 8.66 23.97
N HIS A 13 20.60 9.49 22.95
CA HIS A 13 19.45 10.38 22.81
C HIS A 13 18.23 9.54 22.42
N ASN A 14 17.34 9.35 23.38
CA ASN A 14 16.02 8.76 23.21
C ASN A 14 15.17 9.72 22.35
N HIS A 15 15.26 9.58 21.03
CA HIS A 15 14.37 10.30 20.11
C HIS A 15 13.04 9.54 20.05
N GLN A 16 12.15 9.84 20.99
CA GLN A 16 10.73 9.56 20.80
C GLN A 16 10.28 10.34 19.57
N LEU A 17 10.18 9.65 18.43
CA LEU A 17 9.48 10.15 17.26
C LEU A 17 8.02 10.32 17.65
N ILE A 18 7.64 11.54 18.01
CA ILE A 18 6.24 11.95 18.15
C ILE A 18 5.65 11.91 16.73
N THR A 19 5.15 10.75 16.33
CA THR A 19 4.41 10.59 15.08
C THR A 19 3.06 11.28 15.25
N HIS A 20 2.99 12.58 14.95
CA HIS A 20 1.71 13.21 14.62
C HIS A 20 1.21 12.56 13.33
N GLN A 21 0.37 11.53 13.45
CA GLN A 21 -0.44 11.06 12.33
C GLN A 21 -1.20 12.26 11.75
N PRO A 22 -1.37 12.39 10.42
CA PRO A 22 -2.40 13.27 9.90
C PRO A 22 -3.74 12.61 10.22
N LYS A 23 -4.23 12.83 11.45
CA LYS A 23 -5.63 12.65 11.78
C LYS A 23 -6.38 13.53 10.78
N MET A 24 -7.31 12.96 10.01
CA MET A 24 -8.20 13.76 9.15
C MET A 24 -8.71 14.93 9.98
N GLN A 25 -8.46 16.16 9.51
CA GLN A 25 -8.75 17.31 10.32
C GLN A 25 -10.25 17.36 10.58
N THR A 26 -10.63 17.83 11.77
CA THR A 26 -12.03 18.15 12.02
C THR A 26 -12.38 19.37 11.18
N ILE A 27 -13.07 19.16 10.06
CA ILE A 27 -13.46 20.22 9.12
C ILE A 27 -14.93 20.60 9.31
N ARG A 28 -15.25 21.85 9.00
CA ARG A 28 -16.58 22.46 9.14
C ARG A 28 -16.76 23.58 8.14
N LYS A 29 -17.95 24.19 8.08
CA LYS A 29 -18.21 25.36 7.23
C LYS A 29 -17.10 26.42 7.38
N GLY A 30 -16.52 26.85 6.26
CA GLY A 30 -15.37 27.76 6.19
C GLY A 30 -14.01 27.08 6.06
N SER A 31 -13.88 25.77 6.35
CA SER A 31 -12.67 25.00 6.07
C SER A 31 -12.38 24.94 4.57
N ARG A 32 -11.10 24.80 4.21
CA ARG A 32 -10.64 24.68 2.82
C ARG A 32 -9.49 23.67 2.72
N GLY A 33 -9.28 23.08 1.54
CA GLY A 33 -8.12 22.24 1.23
C GLY A 33 -8.47 20.77 0.93
N GLY A 34 -7.46 19.90 0.94
CA GLY A 34 -7.55 18.51 0.49
C GLY A 34 -8.63 17.69 1.22
N ASP A 35 -8.70 17.79 2.56
CA ASP A 35 -9.71 17.08 3.35
C ASP A 35 -11.14 17.46 2.94
N VAL A 36 -11.37 18.73 2.56
CA VAL A 36 -12.68 19.20 2.08
C VAL A 36 -13.00 18.61 0.71
N ALA A 37 -12.03 18.56 -0.20
CA ALA A 37 -12.22 17.91 -1.50
C ALA A 37 -12.54 16.42 -1.34
N THR A 38 -11.83 15.73 -0.43
CA THR A 38 -12.11 14.33 -0.09
C THR A 38 -13.53 14.13 0.44
N LEU A 39 -13.99 14.98 1.36
CA LEU A 39 -15.37 14.98 1.83
C LEU A 39 -16.38 15.18 0.69
N GLN A 40 -16.14 16.15 -0.19
CA GLN A 40 -17.03 16.48 -1.28
C GLN A 40 -17.20 15.29 -2.24
N HIS A 41 -16.10 14.63 -2.61
CA HIS A 41 -16.17 13.40 -3.40
C HIS A 41 -16.97 12.29 -2.69
N ALA A 42 -16.76 12.11 -1.39
CA ALA A 42 -17.48 11.10 -0.60
C ALA A 42 -18.99 11.35 -0.54
N LEU A 43 -19.40 12.62 -0.58
CA LEU A 43 -20.79 13.06 -0.59
C LEU A 43 -21.36 13.23 -2.01
N ASN A 44 -20.64 12.76 -3.05
CA ASN A 44 -21.01 12.90 -4.46
C ASN A 44 -21.25 14.37 -4.90
N LEU A 45 -20.47 15.30 -4.36
CA LEU A 45 -20.43 16.70 -4.75
C LEU A 45 -19.29 16.97 -5.73
N ILE A 46 -19.40 18.08 -6.46
CA ILE A 46 -18.27 18.65 -7.19
C ILE A 46 -17.25 19.15 -6.15
N ALA A 47 -16.01 18.62 -6.22
CA ALA A 47 -14.97 18.96 -5.28
C ALA A 47 -14.21 20.22 -5.71
N ASP A 48 -14.52 21.34 -5.06
CA ASP A 48 -13.80 22.61 -5.19
C ASP A 48 -12.83 22.86 -4.01
N GLY A 49 -12.82 21.97 -3.02
CA GLY A 49 -12.00 22.08 -1.82
C GLY A 49 -12.46 23.18 -0.86
N ILE A 50 -13.69 23.71 -1.00
CA ILE A 50 -14.26 24.77 -0.17
C ILE A 50 -15.48 24.24 0.58
N PHE A 51 -15.44 24.31 1.92
CA PHE A 51 -16.55 23.86 2.75
C PHE A 51 -17.58 24.98 2.86
N GLY A 52 -18.31 25.20 1.75
CA GLY A 52 -19.36 26.19 1.61
C GLY A 52 -20.73 25.72 2.12
N PRO A 53 -21.79 26.51 1.87
CA PRO A 53 -23.16 26.15 2.25
C PRO A 53 -23.62 24.80 1.70
N ILE A 54 -23.32 24.50 0.44
CA ILE A 54 -23.70 23.23 -0.23
C ILE A 54 -23.05 22.03 0.47
N THR A 55 -21.73 22.10 0.72
CA THR A 55 -21.00 21.04 1.45
C THR A 55 -21.55 20.86 2.87
N ASN A 56 -21.89 21.96 3.56
CA ASN A 56 -22.46 21.91 4.90
C ASN A 56 -23.84 21.27 4.95
N GLU A 57 -24.70 21.55 3.98
CA GLU A 57 -26.02 20.92 3.85
C GLU A 57 -25.87 19.41 3.63
N ALA A 58 -25.04 19.00 2.68
CA ALA A 58 -24.78 17.59 2.39
C ALA A 58 -24.21 16.82 3.60
N VAL A 59 -23.31 17.44 4.38
CA VAL A 59 -22.81 16.83 5.63
C VAL A 59 -23.92 16.60 6.64
N ARG A 60 -24.82 17.57 6.81
CA ARG A 60 -25.92 17.45 7.76
C ARG A 60 -26.91 16.36 7.32
N ASP A 61 -27.19 16.27 6.04
CA ASP A 61 -28.04 15.21 5.49
C ASP A 61 -27.42 13.83 5.67
N PHE A 62 -26.12 13.71 5.42
CA PHE A 62 -25.36 12.49 5.69
C PHE A 62 -25.39 12.11 7.17
N GLN A 63 -25.12 13.06 8.07
CA GLN A 63 -25.17 12.82 9.51
C GLN A 63 -26.57 12.35 9.96
N ARG A 64 -27.63 12.93 9.40
CA ARG A 64 -29.02 12.54 9.67
C ARG A 64 -29.31 11.12 9.21
N SER A 65 -28.88 10.73 8.01
CA SER A 65 -29.12 9.39 7.47
C SER A 65 -28.30 8.29 8.15
N HIS A 66 -27.21 8.64 8.84
CA HIS A 66 -26.31 7.70 9.52
C HIS A 66 -26.43 7.73 11.05
N ASN A 67 -27.50 8.32 11.60
CA ASN A 67 -27.76 8.42 13.04
C ASN A 67 -26.58 9.05 13.82
N LEU A 68 -25.95 10.08 13.26
CA LEU A 68 -24.89 10.86 13.88
C LEU A 68 -25.45 12.18 14.45
N ALA A 69 -24.64 12.86 15.27
CA ALA A 69 -24.95 14.23 15.66
C ALA A 69 -24.99 15.12 14.41
N VAL A 70 -26.11 15.81 14.19
CA VAL A 70 -26.36 16.66 12.99
C VAL A 70 -25.81 18.07 13.23
N ASP A 71 -24.51 18.17 13.48
CA ASP A 71 -23.81 19.41 13.84
C ASP A 71 -23.15 20.11 12.63
N GLY A 72 -23.05 19.43 11.47
CA GLY A 72 -22.35 19.93 10.28
C GLY A 72 -20.83 19.92 10.41
N ILE A 73 -20.30 19.24 11.42
CA ILE A 73 -18.88 19.10 11.70
C ILE A 73 -18.44 17.70 11.29
N VAL A 74 -17.45 17.61 10.41
CA VAL A 74 -16.87 16.34 10.00
C VAL A 74 -15.70 16.02 10.92
N GLY A 75 -16.03 15.39 12.04
CA GLY A 75 -15.07 14.82 12.98
C GLY A 75 -14.85 13.33 12.77
N PRO A 76 -14.07 12.66 13.65
CA PRO A 76 -13.70 11.24 13.49
C PRO A 76 -14.87 10.28 13.26
N LYS A 77 -16.02 10.52 13.91
CA LYS A 77 -17.22 9.67 13.73
C LYS A 77 -17.83 9.82 12.34
N THR A 78 -17.91 11.04 11.82
CA THR A 78 -18.43 11.33 10.48
C THR A 78 -17.48 10.80 9.41
N TRP A 79 -16.17 10.97 9.61
CA TRP A 79 -15.15 10.36 8.76
C TRP A 79 -15.31 8.83 8.70
N ALA A 80 -15.36 8.16 9.85
CA ALA A 80 -15.55 6.72 9.92
C ALA A 80 -16.84 6.25 9.23
N ALA A 81 -17.95 6.96 9.41
CA ALA A 81 -19.21 6.66 8.74
C ALA A 81 -19.13 6.84 7.21
N LEU A 82 -18.33 7.79 6.72
CA LEU A 82 -18.02 7.98 5.30
C LEU A 82 -17.05 6.91 4.75
N GLY A 83 -16.52 6.02 5.60
CA GLY A 83 -15.47 5.08 5.23
C GLY A 83 -14.11 5.75 5.00
N ILE A 84 -13.94 6.98 5.46
CA ILE A 84 -12.75 7.83 5.23
C ILE A 84 -12.10 8.12 6.59
N GLY A 85 -10.78 8.27 6.65
CA GLY A 85 -10.13 8.65 7.91
C GLY A 85 -9.98 7.52 8.94
N SER A 86 -10.20 6.29 8.54
CA SER A 86 -9.49 5.13 9.08
C SER A 86 -8.91 4.36 7.91
N SER A 87 -7.66 4.66 7.54
CA SER A 87 -6.84 3.57 7.05
C SER A 87 -6.92 2.51 8.16
N PRO A 88 -7.44 1.29 7.93
CA PRO A 88 -7.40 0.23 8.95
C PRO A 88 -5.94 -0.06 9.37
N ASN A 89 -5.01 0.45 8.58
CA ASN A 89 -3.58 0.43 8.79
C ASN A 89 -3.09 1.75 9.45
N PRO A 90 -2.40 1.69 10.60
CA PRO A 90 -1.84 2.85 11.27
C PRO A 90 -0.70 3.54 10.47
N ARG A 91 -0.21 2.90 9.40
CA ARG A 91 0.87 3.42 8.54
C ARG A 91 0.31 4.27 7.40
N ARG A 92 1.02 5.35 7.06
CA ARG A 92 0.82 6.10 5.81
C ARG A 92 1.24 5.23 4.63
N ILE A 93 0.34 5.02 3.67
CA ILE A 93 0.59 4.21 2.46
C ILE A 93 0.41 5.10 1.24
N ASP A 94 1.47 5.29 0.46
CA ASP A 94 1.42 6.05 -0.80
C ASP A 94 1.78 5.22 -2.02
N LYS A 95 2.18 3.96 -1.84
CA LYS A 95 2.60 3.12 -2.97
C LYS A 95 2.06 1.72 -2.83
N ILE A 96 1.61 1.16 -3.95
CA ILE A 96 1.39 -0.26 -4.14
C ILE A 96 2.51 -0.72 -5.08
N ILE A 97 3.32 -1.69 -4.65
CA ILE A 97 4.48 -2.15 -5.42
C ILE A 97 4.26 -3.60 -5.80
N LEU A 98 4.24 -3.87 -7.10
CA LEU A 98 4.09 -5.21 -7.66
C LEU A 98 5.44 -5.94 -7.69
N HIS A 99 5.39 -7.21 -7.32
CA HIS A 99 6.49 -8.16 -7.25
C HIS A 99 6.13 -9.48 -7.92
N CYS A 100 7.16 -10.25 -8.26
CA CYS A 100 7.07 -11.68 -8.55
C CYS A 100 7.90 -12.44 -7.50
N SER A 101 7.59 -13.72 -7.27
CA SER A 101 8.34 -14.56 -6.32
C SER A 101 9.66 -15.12 -6.86
N ALA A 102 9.95 -14.87 -8.14
CA ALA A 102 11.03 -15.54 -8.89
C ALA A 102 10.84 -17.08 -8.92
N THR A 103 9.58 -17.51 -8.96
CA THR A 103 9.22 -18.92 -9.14
C THR A 103 9.39 -19.30 -10.62
N PRO A 104 10.01 -20.45 -10.93
CA PRO A 104 10.09 -20.96 -12.30
C PRO A 104 8.71 -21.11 -12.94
N GLU A 105 8.61 -20.80 -14.22
CA GLU A 105 7.39 -21.00 -15.00
C GLU A 105 6.88 -22.45 -14.87
N GLY A 106 5.59 -22.59 -14.57
CA GLY A 106 4.94 -23.90 -14.40
C GLY A 106 5.02 -24.48 -12.99
N GLU A 107 5.80 -23.90 -12.08
CA GLU A 107 5.84 -24.30 -10.67
C GLU A 107 4.87 -23.47 -9.81
N ASP A 108 4.34 -24.12 -8.77
CA ASP A 108 3.40 -23.52 -7.82
C ASP A 108 3.99 -23.55 -6.41
N TYR A 109 4.04 -22.38 -5.78
CA TYR A 109 4.38 -22.24 -4.37
C TYR A 109 3.22 -21.58 -3.65
N THR A 110 2.85 -22.15 -2.52
CA THR A 110 1.83 -21.59 -1.62
C THR A 110 2.39 -20.39 -0.86
N VAL A 111 1.49 -19.53 -0.36
CA VAL A 111 1.88 -18.40 0.52
C VAL A 111 2.67 -18.87 1.74
N ASP A 112 2.36 -20.05 2.29
CA ASP A 112 3.06 -20.60 3.45
C ASP A 112 4.46 -21.09 3.10
N GLN A 113 4.66 -21.72 1.94
CA GLN A 113 6.00 -22.06 1.47
C GLN A 113 6.86 -20.80 1.27
N ILE A 114 6.31 -19.74 0.68
CA ILE A 114 7.01 -18.45 0.52
C ILE A 114 7.29 -17.79 1.88
N ARG A 115 6.36 -17.91 2.84
CA ARG A 115 6.58 -17.46 4.22
C ARG A 115 7.74 -18.22 4.87
N GLN A 116 7.74 -19.55 4.80
CA GLN A 116 8.82 -20.38 5.37
C GLN A 116 10.17 -20.06 4.73
N MET A 117 10.24 -19.86 3.41
CA MET A 117 11.47 -19.43 2.73
C MET A 117 11.97 -18.07 3.21
N HIS A 118 11.08 -17.12 3.49
CA HIS A 118 11.47 -15.82 4.08
C HIS A 118 11.92 -15.94 5.54
N LEU A 119 11.22 -16.74 6.35
CA LEU A 119 11.62 -17.01 7.74
C LEU A 119 13.02 -17.63 7.80
N ALA A 120 13.32 -18.59 6.93
CA ALA A 120 14.65 -19.20 6.81
C ALA A 120 15.76 -18.21 6.40
N ARG A 121 15.39 -17.06 5.82
CA ARG A 121 16.30 -15.95 5.47
C ARG A 121 16.38 -14.88 6.56
N GLY A 122 15.79 -15.13 7.73
CA GLY A 122 15.81 -14.21 8.88
C GLY A 122 14.72 -13.15 8.87
N PHE A 123 13.70 -13.27 8.02
CA PHE A 123 12.56 -12.36 8.08
C PHE A 123 11.64 -12.80 9.23
N THR A 124 10.85 -11.87 9.76
CA THR A 124 9.87 -12.18 10.82
C THR A 124 8.53 -12.70 10.29
N ASP A 125 8.32 -12.60 8.97
CA ASP A 125 7.17 -13.09 8.22
C ASP A 125 7.51 -13.01 6.71
N ILE A 126 6.64 -13.51 5.84
CA ILE A 126 6.69 -13.24 4.39
C ILE A 126 6.93 -11.73 4.13
N GLY A 127 7.76 -11.41 3.15
CA GLY A 127 8.16 -10.02 2.88
C GLY A 127 7.03 -9.15 2.32
N TYR A 128 6.03 -9.76 1.69
CA TYR A 128 4.92 -9.10 0.98
C TYR A 128 3.64 -9.10 1.82
N HIS A 129 2.76 -8.13 1.59
CA HIS A 129 1.46 -8.09 2.28
C HIS A 129 0.40 -8.96 1.59
N TRP A 130 0.53 -9.13 0.27
CA TRP A 130 -0.35 -9.97 -0.53
C TRP A 130 0.45 -10.91 -1.41
N TYR A 131 -0.08 -12.12 -1.58
CA TYR A 131 0.48 -13.15 -2.45
C TYR A 131 -0.60 -13.74 -3.36
N ILE A 132 -0.31 -13.94 -4.64
CA ILE A 132 -1.27 -14.43 -5.63
C ILE A 132 -0.71 -15.68 -6.30
N THR A 133 -1.34 -16.84 -6.09
CA THR A 133 -0.98 -18.12 -6.71
C THR A 133 -1.33 -18.15 -8.20
N ARG A 134 -0.82 -19.14 -8.96
CA ARG A 134 -1.00 -19.18 -10.42
C ARG A 134 -2.45 -19.35 -10.86
N ASP A 135 -3.30 -19.90 -10.01
CA ASP A 135 -4.76 -20.01 -10.21
C ASP A 135 -5.51 -18.68 -9.92
N GLY A 136 -4.82 -17.60 -9.59
CA GLY A 136 -5.41 -16.29 -9.29
C GLY A 136 -6.01 -16.15 -7.89
N LYS A 137 -5.82 -17.13 -7.00
CA LYS A 137 -6.24 -17.00 -5.61
C LYS A 137 -5.38 -15.97 -4.88
N ILE A 138 -6.03 -15.03 -4.20
CA ILE A 138 -5.38 -13.98 -3.41
C ILE A 138 -5.23 -14.46 -1.96
N HIS A 139 -4.02 -14.41 -1.45
CA HIS A 139 -3.66 -14.81 -0.10
C HIS A 139 -3.12 -13.63 0.71
N LYS A 140 -3.52 -13.55 1.98
CA LYS A 140 -2.90 -12.64 2.94
C LYS A 140 -1.48 -13.11 3.26
N GLY A 141 -0.52 -12.22 3.08
CA GLY A 141 0.86 -12.39 3.50
C GLY A 141 1.08 -11.75 4.87
N ARG A 142 2.00 -10.79 4.93
CA ARG A 142 2.24 -9.94 6.10
C ARG A 142 1.08 -8.99 6.31
N ASP A 143 0.69 -8.79 7.57
CA ASP A 143 -0.32 -7.81 7.93
C ASP A 143 0.03 -6.42 7.37
N GLU A 144 -0.92 -5.77 6.68
CA GLU A 144 -0.75 -4.41 6.16
C GLU A 144 -0.35 -3.44 7.27
N ALA A 145 -0.80 -3.62 8.51
CA ALA A 145 -0.42 -2.79 9.65
C ALA A 145 1.09 -2.82 9.97
N LYS A 146 1.80 -3.88 9.55
CA LYS A 146 3.25 -4.05 9.77
C LYS A 146 4.04 -3.58 8.54
N ILE A 147 5.23 -3.04 8.77
CA ILE A 147 6.14 -2.64 7.69
C ILE A 147 6.58 -3.89 6.90
N GLY A 148 6.51 -3.82 5.57
CA GLY A 148 6.95 -4.88 4.66
C GLY A 148 8.46 -5.14 4.67
N ALA A 149 8.89 -6.19 3.97
CA ALA A 149 10.29 -6.49 3.71
C ALA A 149 10.50 -6.88 2.24
N HIS A 150 9.98 -6.06 1.32
CA HIS A 150 9.89 -6.38 -0.10
C HIS A 150 10.67 -5.40 -1.00
N THR A 151 10.81 -4.13 -0.60
CA THR A 151 11.48 -3.09 -1.39
C THR A 151 12.27 -2.17 -0.47
N THR A 152 13.58 -2.35 -0.41
CA THR A 152 14.49 -1.52 0.39
C THR A 152 14.26 -0.03 0.10
N GLY A 153 14.16 0.79 1.16
CA GLY A 153 13.88 2.22 1.06
C GLY A 153 12.41 2.60 0.85
N GLN A 154 11.54 1.65 0.46
CA GLN A 154 10.11 1.91 0.18
C GLN A 154 9.15 1.22 1.16
N ASN A 155 9.62 0.25 1.96
CA ASN A 155 8.79 -0.63 2.79
C ASN A 155 7.84 0.11 3.76
N SER A 156 8.29 1.20 4.38
CA SER A 156 7.55 1.86 5.47
C SER A 156 6.21 2.46 5.02
N TYR A 157 6.10 2.85 3.75
CA TYR A 157 4.95 3.56 3.18
C TYR A 157 4.36 2.89 1.94
N SER A 158 4.59 1.58 1.80
CA SER A 158 4.08 0.83 0.66
C SER A 158 3.46 -0.51 1.04
N ILE A 159 2.58 -0.98 0.15
CA ILE A 159 2.00 -2.32 0.15
C ILE A 159 2.65 -3.13 -0.98
N GLY A 160 3.49 -4.11 -0.62
CA GLY A 160 3.97 -5.12 -1.56
C GLY A 160 2.92 -6.18 -1.91
N VAL A 161 2.62 -6.32 -3.20
CA VAL A 161 1.78 -7.38 -3.78
C VAL A 161 2.67 -8.26 -4.64
N CYS A 162 2.72 -9.56 -4.35
CA CYS A 162 3.57 -10.52 -5.06
C CYS A 162 2.71 -11.57 -5.76
N TYR A 163 3.05 -11.93 -7.01
CA TYR A 163 2.46 -13.09 -7.69
C TYR A 163 3.47 -14.23 -7.80
N CYS A 164 2.96 -15.47 -7.83
CA CYS A 164 3.74 -16.68 -8.07
C CYS A 164 4.23 -16.71 -9.52
N GLY A 165 5.54 -16.58 -9.73
CA GLY A 165 6.17 -16.65 -11.04
C GLY A 165 7.33 -15.68 -11.19
N GLY A 166 7.60 -15.29 -12.44
CA GLY A 166 8.57 -14.24 -12.78
C GLY A 166 9.88 -14.73 -13.37
N CYS A 167 10.09 -16.05 -13.48
CA CYS A 167 11.27 -16.66 -14.07
C CYS A 167 10.90 -17.68 -15.16
N PRO A 168 11.76 -17.91 -16.17
CA PRO A 168 11.58 -19.01 -17.11
C PRO A 168 11.64 -20.38 -16.43
N PRO A 169 11.25 -21.48 -17.12
CA PRO A 169 11.23 -22.81 -16.53
C PRO A 169 12.66 -23.30 -16.30
N ARG A 170 12.83 -24.29 -15.40
CA ARG A 170 14.16 -24.79 -15.01
C ARG A 170 15.01 -25.34 -16.15
N SER A 171 14.38 -25.74 -17.26
CA SER A 171 15.06 -26.19 -18.48
C SER A 171 15.87 -25.08 -19.16
N VAL A 172 15.57 -23.81 -18.89
CA VAL A 172 16.34 -22.68 -19.41
C VAL A 172 17.63 -22.50 -18.60
N LYS A 173 18.78 -22.48 -19.29
CA LYS A 173 20.08 -22.20 -18.67
C LYS A 173 20.05 -20.85 -17.96
N ASN A 174 20.55 -20.78 -16.73
CA ASN A 174 20.54 -19.57 -15.89
C ASN A 174 19.13 -19.00 -15.62
N TRP A 175 18.10 -19.85 -15.55
CA TRP A 175 16.71 -19.42 -15.34
C TRP A 175 16.55 -18.48 -14.13
N ALA A 176 17.28 -18.74 -13.04
CA ALA A 176 17.17 -17.99 -11.79
C ALA A 176 17.61 -16.52 -11.92
N ASN A 177 18.40 -16.19 -12.94
CA ASN A 177 18.91 -14.84 -13.19
C ASN A 177 18.15 -14.13 -14.32
N GLN A 178 17.09 -14.74 -14.84
CA GLN A 178 16.31 -14.22 -15.95
C GLN A 178 14.89 -13.91 -15.52
N GLY A 179 14.43 -12.71 -15.85
CA GLY A 179 13.03 -12.35 -15.69
C GLY A 179 12.21 -12.78 -16.90
N LYS A 180 11.05 -13.39 -16.65
CA LYS A 180 10.02 -13.66 -17.66
C LYS A 180 8.66 -13.28 -17.06
N ASP A 181 7.84 -12.52 -17.77
CA ASP A 181 6.44 -12.34 -17.37
C ASP A 181 5.72 -13.68 -17.57
N THR A 182 5.38 -14.35 -16.47
CA THR A 182 4.72 -15.65 -16.46
C THR A 182 3.33 -15.57 -15.85
N ARG A 183 2.75 -14.37 -15.75
CA ARG A 183 1.41 -14.20 -15.17
C ARG A 183 0.39 -14.96 -16.00
N THR A 184 -0.45 -15.73 -15.32
CA THR A 184 -1.64 -16.35 -15.94
C THR A 184 -2.75 -15.32 -16.13
N ALA A 185 -3.79 -15.66 -16.91
CA ALA A 185 -4.96 -14.79 -17.08
C ALA A 185 -5.68 -14.54 -15.74
N GLU A 186 -5.77 -15.58 -14.91
CA GLU A 186 -6.38 -15.55 -13.58
C GLU A 186 -5.58 -14.65 -12.64
N GLN A 187 -4.24 -14.71 -12.68
CA GLN A 187 -3.37 -13.81 -11.93
C GLN A 187 -3.54 -12.36 -12.38
N ARG A 188 -3.59 -12.09 -13.69
CA ARG A 188 -3.82 -10.73 -14.22
C ARG A 188 -5.13 -10.16 -13.68
N ALA A 189 -6.21 -10.91 -13.76
CA ALA A 189 -7.51 -10.51 -13.22
C ALA A 189 -7.47 -10.27 -11.70
N ALA A 190 -6.79 -11.15 -10.95
CA ALA A 190 -6.65 -11.03 -9.50
C ALA A 190 -5.81 -9.81 -9.09
N ILE A 191 -4.71 -9.52 -9.79
CA ILE A 191 -3.87 -8.33 -9.56
C ILE A 191 -4.69 -7.06 -9.78
N ILE A 192 -5.44 -6.97 -10.89
CA ILE A 192 -6.28 -5.80 -11.17
C ILE A 192 -7.32 -5.60 -10.07
N ARG A 193 -8.04 -6.66 -9.69
CA ARG A 193 -9.04 -6.61 -8.61
C ARG A 193 -8.42 -6.14 -7.29
N LEU A 194 -7.31 -6.74 -6.88
CA LEU A 194 -6.64 -6.39 -5.65
C LEU A 194 -6.09 -4.96 -5.67
N CYS A 195 -5.50 -4.52 -6.78
CA CYS A 195 -5.02 -3.14 -6.91
C CYS A 195 -6.18 -2.13 -6.81
N LYS A 196 -7.33 -2.41 -7.42
CA LYS A 196 -8.53 -1.55 -7.27
C LYS A 196 -9.00 -1.49 -5.82
N GLU A 197 -9.08 -2.62 -5.13
CA GLU A 197 -9.44 -2.67 -3.70
C GLU A 197 -8.43 -1.90 -2.83
N LEU A 198 -7.13 -2.06 -3.09
CA LEU A 198 -6.08 -1.36 -2.38
C LEU A 198 -6.09 0.15 -2.67
N LYS A 199 -6.37 0.58 -3.91
CA LYS A 199 -6.55 2.00 -4.24
C LYS A 199 -7.80 2.58 -3.58
N SER A 200 -8.89 1.81 -3.49
CA SER A 200 -10.06 2.25 -2.74
C SER A 200 -9.74 2.44 -1.24
N ARG A 201 -8.93 1.55 -0.66
CA ARG A 201 -8.49 1.64 0.75
C ARG A 201 -7.42 2.72 0.99
N TYR A 202 -6.55 2.95 0.01
CA TYR A 202 -5.45 3.91 0.04
C TYR A 202 -5.52 4.83 -1.21
N PRO A 203 -6.45 5.80 -1.26
CA PRO A 203 -6.75 6.58 -2.47
C PRO A 203 -5.58 7.37 -3.03
N SER A 204 -4.65 7.81 -2.18
CA SER A 204 -3.44 8.54 -2.59
C SER A 204 -2.33 7.63 -3.10
N ALA A 205 -2.48 6.31 -3.05
CA ALA A 205 -1.41 5.39 -3.39
C ALA A 205 -1.22 5.27 -4.91
N THR A 206 0.03 5.41 -5.34
CA THR A 206 0.45 5.19 -6.74
C THR A 206 0.87 3.73 -6.95
N LEU A 207 0.69 3.23 -8.17
CA LEU A 207 1.01 1.84 -8.52
C LEU A 207 2.37 1.76 -9.25
N HIS A 208 3.23 0.82 -8.83
CA HIS A 208 4.60 0.69 -9.32
C HIS A 208 5.07 -0.76 -9.45
N GLY A 209 6.10 -0.98 -10.26
CA GLY A 209 6.92 -2.20 -10.24
C GLY A 209 8.15 -2.08 -9.34
N HIS A 210 8.66 -3.18 -8.80
CA HIS A 210 9.91 -3.19 -8.02
C HIS A 210 11.12 -2.71 -8.87
N ASN A 211 11.12 -2.95 -10.18
CA ASN A 211 12.13 -2.49 -11.13
C ASN A 211 12.24 -0.96 -11.23
N GLU A 212 11.23 -0.21 -10.78
CA GLU A 212 11.30 1.26 -10.69
C GLU A 212 12.18 1.74 -9.53
N PHE A 213 12.47 0.87 -8.55
CA PHE A 213 13.21 1.22 -7.32
C PHE A 213 14.53 0.46 -7.16
N ALA A 214 14.80 -0.52 -8.03
CA ALA A 214 16.03 -1.30 -8.00
C ALA A 214 16.35 -1.85 -9.40
N ASN A 215 17.64 -1.98 -9.72
CA ASN A 215 18.09 -2.60 -10.96
C ASN A 215 17.86 -4.12 -10.93
N LYS A 216 16.63 -4.56 -11.23
CA LYS A 216 16.22 -5.96 -11.26
C LYS A 216 15.03 -6.16 -12.19
N ALA A 217 14.82 -7.39 -12.65
CA ALA A 217 13.72 -7.70 -13.55
C ALA A 217 12.33 -7.62 -12.89
N CYS A 218 12.23 -8.01 -11.60
CA CYS A 218 10.98 -8.03 -10.83
C CYS A 218 10.16 -6.72 -11.01
N PRO A 219 8.86 -6.77 -11.36
CA PRO A 219 7.96 -7.92 -11.38
C PRO A 219 7.98 -8.73 -12.71
N SER A 220 9.04 -8.61 -13.50
CA SER A 220 9.25 -9.23 -14.81
C SER A 220 8.39 -8.65 -15.94
N PHE A 221 7.79 -7.48 -15.71
CA PHE A 221 7.14 -6.62 -16.71
C PHE A 221 7.22 -5.15 -16.25
N ILE A 222 6.84 -4.22 -17.13
CA ILE A 222 6.78 -2.78 -16.82
C ILE A 222 5.35 -2.41 -16.45
N VAL A 223 5.09 -2.13 -15.17
CA VAL A 223 3.73 -1.86 -14.65
C VAL A 223 3.06 -0.70 -15.35
N LYS A 224 3.81 0.38 -15.64
CA LYS A 224 3.29 1.57 -16.35
C LYS A 224 2.89 1.31 -17.80
N ASN A 225 3.39 0.22 -18.40
CA ASN A 225 3.06 -0.14 -19.78
C ASN A 225 1.93 -1.19 -19.85
N ASP A 226 1.49 -1.72 -18.70
CA ASP A 226 0.41 -2.71 -18.66
C ASP A 226 -0.94 -1.98 -18.79
N PRO A 227 -1.70 -2.20 -19.88
CA PRO A 227 -2.90 -1.41 -20.19
C PRO A 227 -3.99 -1.52 -19.12
N ASP A 228 -4.01 -2.62 -18.37
CA ASP A 228 -5.03 -2.85 -17.32
C ASP A 228 -4.66 -2.21 -15.97
N LEU A 229 -3.39 -1.83 -15.81
CA LEU A 229 -2.85 -1.31 -14.56
C LEU A 229 -2.42 0.16 -14.65
N CYS A 230 -2.03 0.64 -15.84
CA CYS A 230 -1.56 2.01 -16.03
C CYS A 230 -2.66 3.06 -15.78
N ALA A 231 -3.92 2.68 -15.93
CA ALA A 231 -5.09 3.53 -15.70
C ALA A 231 -5.56 3.52 -14.24
N LEU A 232 -4.97 2.69 -13.36
CA LEU A 232 -5.35 2.60 -11.96
C LEU A 232 -4.75 3.73 -11.15
#